data_AF-A0A940STX7-F1
#
_entry.id   AF-A0A940STX7-F1
#
_cell.length_a   1.000
_cell.length_b   1.000
_cell.length_c   1.000
_cell.angle_alpha   90.00
_cell.angle_beta   90.00
_cell.angle_gamma   90.00
#
_symmetry.space_group_name_H-M   'P 1'
#
loop_
_entity.id
_entity.type
_entity.pdbx_description
1 polymer ?
#
loop_
_entity_poly.entity_id
_entity_poly.type
_entity_poly.pdbx_seq_one_letter_code
_entity_poly.pdbx_strand_id
1 'polypeptide(L)'
;MLLSLGGCGRKPVPQAESSTEPQSTLQVFTHTEETGQPATQPADTVPVYSETVTSVVTVTSVVTVTSLITVTDSATDYDAGTLTVSDEPVAVEAKIDKDGTYTTKDDVALYIYTYGELPKNFITKKEAQKLGWEGGSLEPYAPGCCIGGTYFGNYEGLLPEKDGREYTECDIDTLGKKSRGAKRIVFSNDGLIYYTGDHYKTFELLYGEESS
;
A
#
# COMPACT_ATOMS: atom_id res chain seq x y z
N MET A 1 -49.39 -10.60 -28.22
CA MET A 1 -48.51 -10.56 -29.41
C MET A 1 -47.62 -9.32 -29.26
N LEU A 2 -46.31 -9.57 -29.14
CA LEU A 2 -45.15 -8.66 -29.22
C LEU A 2 -44.94 -7.51 -28.20
N LEU A 3 -43.90 -7.72 -27.40
CA LEU A 3 -43.02 -6.78 -26.72
C LEU A 3 -42.31 -5.84 -27.72
N SER A 4 -41.91 -4.64 -27.27
CA SER A 4 -40.74 -3.97 -27.83
C SER A 4 -40.00 -3.16 -26.75
N LEU A 5 -38.75 -3.56 -26.51
CA LEU A 5 -37.74 -2.91 -25.67
C LEU A 5 -37.00 -1.87 -26.49
N GLY A 6 -36.79 -0.66 -25.93
CA GLY A 6 -35.88 0.36 -26.48
C GLY A 6 -34.59 0.42 -25.67
N GLY A 7 -33.52 -0.20 -26.19
CA GLY A 7 -32.18 -0.20 -25.59
C GLY A 7 -31.34 1.01 -25.99
N CYS A 8 -30.55 1.53 -25.04
CA CYS A 8 -29.47 2.46 -25.34
C CYS A 8 -28.27 1.70 -25.94
N GLY A 9 -27.71 2.24 -27.04
CA GLY A 9 -26.72 1.58 -27.89
C GLY A 9 -25.41 1.24 -27.18
N ARG A 10 -24.98 -0.03 -27.33
CA ARG A 10 -23.64 -0.51 -27.03
C ARG A 10 -22.69 -0.13 -28.17
N LYS A 11 -21.58 0.52 -27.86
CA LYS A 11 -20.44 0.63 -28.78
C LYS A 11 -19.57 -0.63 -28.70
N PRO A 12 -19.00 -1.12 -29.81
CA PRO A 12 -18.15 -2.31 -29.83
C PRO A 12 -16.81 -2.09 -29.12
N VAL A 13 -16.37 -3.15 -28.44
CA VAL A 13 -15.06 -3.30 -27.80
C VAL A 13 -14.04 -3.71 -28.87
N PRO A 14 -12.88 -3.04 -29.00
CA PRO A 14 -11.82 -3.52 -29.88
C PRO A 14 -11.13 -4.76 -29.28
N GLN A 15 -10.89 -5.74 -30.16
CA GLN A 15 -10.20 -7.01 -29.89
C GLN A 15 -8.73 -6.79 -29.49
N ALA A 16 -8.26 -7.74 -28.67
CA ALA A 16 -6.89 -7.91 -28.24
C ALA A 16 -5.93 -8.15 -29.42
N GLU A 17 -4.78 -7.46 -29.38
CA GLU A 17 -3.60 -7.86 -30.13
C GLU A 17 -2.58 -8.46 -29.15
N SER A 18 -2.08 -9.65 -29.51
CA SER A 18 -0.96 -10.32 -28.86
C SER A 18 0.35 -9.65 -29.24
N SER A 19 1.24 -9.40 -28.28
CA SER A 19 2.69 -9.33 -28.56
C SER A 19 3.52 -9.31 -27.29
N THR A 20 4.29 -10.39 -27.13
CA THR A 20 5.67 -10.46 -26.63
C THR A 20 5.97 -9.96 -25.21
N GLU A 21 6.22 -10.92 -24.32
CA GLU A 21 6.88 -10.71 -23.02
C GLU A 21 8.24 -10.01 -23.20
N PRO A 22 8.57 -8.97 -22.40
CA PRO A 22 9.92 -8.45 -22.35
C PRO A 22 10.82 -9.45 -21.60
N GLN A 23 11.76 -10.07 -22.30
CA GLN A 23 12.89 -10.72 -21.64
C GLN A 23 13.71 -9.66 -20.91
N SER A 24 13.74 -9.76 -19.58
CA SER A 24 14.47 -8.85 -18.71
C SER A 24 15.98 -9.00 -18.95
N THR A 25 16.62 -7.95 -19.46
CA THR A 25 18.08 -7.87 -19.58
C THR A 25 18.60 -6.89 -18.53
N LEU A 26 19.41 -7.39 -17.59
CA LEU A 26 20.17 -6.56 -16.66
C LEU A 26 21.28 -5.83 -17.42
N GLN A 27 21.25 -4.51 -17.44
CA GLN A 27 22.40 -3.71 -17.85
C GLN A 27 23.04 -3.08 -16.62
N VAL A 28 24.25 -3.53 -16.31
CA VAL A 28 25.11 -2.94 -15.29
C VAL A 28 25.89 -1.82 -15.95
N PHE A 29 25.64 -0.58 -15.52
CA PHE A 29 26.50 0.56 -15.88
C PHE A 29 27.35 0.94 -14.69
N THR A 30 28.66 0.84 -14.83
CA THR A 30 29.63 1.37 -13.87
C THR A 30 29.89 2.83 -14.22
N HIS A 31 29.54 3.77 -13.33
CA HIS A 31 29.98 5.16 -13.44
C HIS A 31 31.07 5.43 -12.42
N THR A 32 32.24 5.83 -12.91
CA THR A 32 33.36 6.27 -12.08
C THR A 32 33.24 7.77 -11.91
N GLU A 33 32.95 8.24 -10.69
CA GLU A 33 33.02 9.67 -10.38
C GLU A 33 34.21 9.94 -9.46
N GLU A 34 35.21 10.62 -10.01
CA GLU A 34 36.43 11.04 -9.29
C GLU A 34 36.18 12.42 -8.67
N THR A 35 35.95 12.49 -7.35
CA THR A 35 35.84 13.77 -6.64
C THR A 35 37.14 14.08 -5.90
N GLY A 36 38.13 14.55 -6.65
CA GLY A 36 39.37 15.09 -6.09
C GLY A 36 39.23 16.58 -5.77
N GLN A 37 39.32 16.96 -4.49
CA GLN A 37 39.56 18.36 -4.09
C GLN A 37 41.02 18.50 -3.62
N PRO A 38 41.81 19.45 -4.15
CA PRO A 38 43.22 19.55 -3.81
C PRO A 38 43.41 20.15 -2.42
N ALA A 39 43.82 19.32 -1.45
CA ALA A 39 44.40 19.80 -0.21
C ALA A 39 45.87 20.16 -0.47
N THR A 40 46.21 21.44 -0.31
CA THR A 40 47.59 21.92 -0.32
C THR A 40 48.20 21.69 1.06
N GLN A 41 49.29 20.89 1.18
CA GLN A 41 50.40 20.96 2.19
C GLN A 41 51.30 19.68 2.08
N PRO A 42 52.51 19.68 2.69
CA PRO A 42 53.82 19.55 2.04
C PRO A 42 54.21 18.14 1.54
N ALA A 43 55.15 18.10 0.60
CA ALA A 43 55.73 16.89 0.01
C ALA A 43 56.52 16.08 1.05
N ASP A 44 55.98 14.93 1.45
CA ASP A 44 56.72 13.68 1.83
C ASP A 44 55.85 12.64 2.58
N THR A 45 54.53 12.80 2.64
CA THR A 45 53.63 11.74 3.11
C THR A 45 53.02 10.98 1.93
N VAL A 46 53.22 9.66 1.88
CA VAL A 46 52.54 8.76 0.95
C VAL A 46 51.02 8.91 1.16
N PRO A 47 50.23 9.26 0.13
CA PRO A 47 48.80 9.37 0.27
C PRO A 47 48.19 8.00 0.57
N VAL A 48 47.47 7.90 1.70
CA VAL A 48 46.56 6.77 1.96
C VAL A 48 45.25 7.10 1.30
N TYR A 49 44.95 6.45 0.19
CA TYR A 49 43.65 6.55 -0.48
C TYR A 49 42.70 5.54 0.17
N SER A 50 41.57 6.02 0.70
CA SER A 50 40.42 5.18 1.03
C SER A 50 39.39 5.35 -0.07
N GLU A 51 39.14 4.30 -0.85
CA GLU A 51 38.06 4.28 -1.84
C GLU A 51 36.76 3.81 -1.19
N THR A 52 35.69 4.57 -1.32
CA THR A 52 34.35 4.15 -0.93
C THR A 52 33.51 3.90 -2.17
N VAL A 53 33.28 2.62 -2.49
CA VAL A 53 32.40 2.20 -3.58
C VAL A 53 30.95 2.34 -3.12
N THR A 54 30.21 3.28 -3.72
CA THR A 54 28.77 3.43 -3.46
C THR A 54 27.98 2.95 -4.68
N SER A 55 27.38 1.76 -4.57
CA SER A 55 26.49 1.22 -5.60
C SER A 55 25.05 1.73 -5.37
N VAL A 56 24.48 2.40 -6.36
CA VAL A 56 23.07 2.87 -6.32
C VAL A 56 22.25 2.04 -7.29
N VAL A 57 21.22 1.35 -6.80
CA VAL A 57 20.31 0.55 -7.62
C VAL A 57 19.00 1.32 -7.82
N THR A 58 18.69 1.70 -9.05
CA THR A 58 17.39 2.28 -9.39
C THR A 58 16.43 1.19 -9.87
N VAL A 59 15.41 0.94 -9.07
CA VAL A 59 14.39 -0.10 -9.29
C VAL A 59 13.14 0.58 -9.88
N THR A 60 12.83 0.33 -11.15
CA THR A 60 11.69 0.97 -11.86
C THR A 60 10.38 0.18 -11.79
N SER A 61 10.34 -0.91 -11.01
CA SER A 61 9.15 -1.71 -10.70
C SER A 61 9.37 -2.43 -9.38
N VAL A 62 8.34 -2.61 -8.55
CA VAL A 62 8.44 -3.09 -7.15
C VAL A 62 9.10 -4.48 -7.08
N VAL A 63 10.43 -4.49 -6.98
CA VAL A 63 11.21 -5.66 -6.56
C VAL A 63 11.41 -5.48 -5.07
N THR A 64 10.89 -6.42 -4.29
CA THR A 64 11.18 -6.51 -2.87
C THR A 64 12.69 -6.68 -2.69
N VAL A 65 13.35 -5.65 -2.16
CA VAL A 65 14.76 -5.74 -1.75
C VAL A 65 14.78 -6.50 -0.44
N THR A 66 14.93 -7.82 -0.49
CA THR A 66 14.93 -8.68 0.70
C THR A 66 16.32 -8.87 1.33
N SER A 67 17.36 -8.20 0.84
CA SER A 67 18.65 -8.19 1.52
C SER A 67 19.49 -6.96 1.17
N LEU A 68 20.00 -6.28 2.19
CA LEU A 68 21.18 -5.41 2.09
C LEU A 68 22.39 -6.27 2.49
N ILE A 69 23.12 -6.78 1.50
CA ILE A 69 24.37 -7.49 1.75
C ILE A 69 25.44 -6.42 2.00
N THR A 70 25.87 -6.25 3.25
CA THR A 70 27.08 -5.48 3.54
C THR A 70 28.27 -6.40 3.28
N VAL A 71 28.88 -6.31 2.11
CA VAL A 71 30.14 -7.01 1.83
C VAL A 71 31.27 -6.20 2.48
N THR A 72 31.82 -6.72 3.57
CA THR A 72 33.14 -6.29 4.07
C THR A 72 34.17 -7.22 3.47
N ASP A 73 34.79 -6.82 2.36
CA ASP A 73 35.91 -7.55 1.81
C ASP A 73 37.19 -7.14 2.55
N SER A 74 37.80 -8.10 3.23
CA SER A 74 39.21 -8.06 3.59
C SER A 74 39.70 -9.50 3.53
N ALA A 75 40.32 -9.80 2.39
CA ALA A 75 40.77 -11.12 1.96
C ALA A 75 41.65 -11.85 3.00
N THR A 76 41.49 -13.18 3.08
CA THR A 76 42.55 -14.18 2.86
C THR A 76 42.03 -15.62 3.01
N ASP A 77 42.19 -16.40 1.93
CA ASP A 77 42.51 -17.84 1.84
C ASP A 77 41.53 -18.98 2.28
N TYR A 78 41.15 -19.80 1.27
CA TYR A 78 40.56 -21.17 1.26
C TYR A 78 39.17 -21.42 1.92
N ASP A 79 38.33 -22.37 1.49
CA ASP A 79 38.04 -23.06 0.21
C ASP A 79 36.51 -23.34 0.12
N ALA A 80 36.03 -23.76 -1.06
CA ALA A 80 34.63 -23.74 -1.49
C ALA A 80 33.62 -24.40 -0.52
N GLY A 81 32.93 -23.59 0.29
CA GLY A 81 31.75 -24.00 1.04
C GLY A 81 30.48 -23.88 0.19
N THR A 82 29.91 -25.02 -0.22
CA THR A 82 28.57 -25.10 -0.81
C THR A 82 27.55 -24.53 0.17
N LEU A 83 26.95 -23.38 -0.16
CA LEU A 83 25.82 -22.82 0.57
C LEU A 83 24.53 -23.50 0.11
N THR A 84 23.97 -24.36 0.95
CA THR A 84 22.62 -24.88 0.78
C THR A 84 21.63 -23.75 1.08
N VAL A 85 21.02 -23.21 0.03
CA VAL A 85 19.89 -22.28 0.14
C VAL A 85 18.64 -23.11 0.41
N SER A 86 18.09 -23.00 1.63
CA SER A 86 16.76 -23.53 1.94
C SER A 86 15.72 -22.53 1.42
N ASP A 87 14.92 -23.00 0.47
CA ASP A 87 13.88 -22.26 -0.28
C ASP A 87 12.55 -22.17 0.51
N GLU A 88 12.61 -21.89 1.81
CA GLU A 88 11.41 -21.78 2.65
C GLU A 88 10.99 -20.31 2.78
N PRO A 89 9.80 -19.91 2.28
CA PRO A 89 9.33 -18.54 2.38
C PRO A 89 8.99 -18.21 3.83
N VAL A 90 9.82 -17.42 4.50
CA VAL A 90 9.50 -16.86 5.81
C VAL A 90 8.50 -15.72 5.60
N ALA A 91 7.21 -16.00 5.85
CA ALA A 91 6.18 -14.98 5.94
C ALA A 91 6.51 -14.03 7.10
N VAL A 92 7.03 -12.85 6.79
CA VAL A 92 7.18 -11.77 7.77
C VAL A 92 5.80 -11.15 7.97
N GLU A 93 5.09 -11.58 9.02
CA GLU A 93 3.89 -10.86 9.46
C GLU A 93 4.31 -9.44 9.87
N ALA A 94 4.02 -8.47 9.01
CA ALA A 94 4.26 -7.06 9.29
C ALA A 94 3.36 -6.65 10.46
N LYS A 95 3.94 -6.59 11.66
CA LYS A 95 3.21 -6.25 12.87
C LYS A 95 2.90 -4.74 12.88
N ILE A 96 1.65 -4.39 12.64
CA ILE A 96 1.14 -3.01 12.68
C ILE A 96 0.95 -2.55 14.15
N ASP A 97 1.42 -1.35 14.50
CA ASP A 97 1.31 -0.82 15.88
C ASP A 97 -0.14 -0.41 16.20
N LYS A 98 -0.67 -0.86 17.35
CA LYS A 98 -2.03 -0.55 17.82
C LYS A 98 -2.21 0.93 18.17
N ASP A 99 -1.14 1.63 18.56
CA ASP A 99 -1.20 3.05 18.90
C ASP A 99 -0.82 3.97 17.71
N GLY A 100 -0.57 3.38 16.54
CA GLY A 100 -0.28 4.11 15.32
C GLY A 100 -1.48 4.88 14.74
N THR A 101 -1.17 5.84 13.89
CA THR A 101 -2.16 6.62 13.11
C THR A 101 -2.06 6.19 11.65
N TYR A 102 -3.16 5.68 11.10
CA TYR A 102 -3.19 5.12 9.75
C TYR A 102 -4.35 5.71 8.95
N THR A 103 -4.11 5.90 7.66
CA THR A 103 -5.09 6.55 6.76
C THR A 103 -5.14 5.93 5.37
N THR A 104 -4.14 5.13 5.00
CA THR A 104 -4.03 4.53 3.67
C THR A 104 -4.91 3.28 3.56
N LYS A 105 -5.20 2.84 2.33
CA LYS A 105 -5.98 1.62 2.08
C LYS A 105 -5.38 0.43 2.83
N ASP A 106 -4.10 0.17 2.61
CA ASP A 106 -3.48 -1.07 3.04
C ASP A 106 -3.24 -1.08 4.55
N ASP A 107 -2.80 0.04 5.13
CA ASP A 107 -2.55 0.12 6.59
C ASP A 107 -3.85 0.03 7.39
N VAL A 108 -4.91 0.72 6.95
CA VAL A 108 -6.20 0.69 7.66
C VAL A 108 -6.84 -0.68 7.53
N ALA A 109 -6.77 -1.31 6.35
CA ALA A 109 -7.26 -2.67 6.15
C ALA A 109 -6.51 -3.68 7.03
N LEU A 110 -5.18 -3.61 7.07
CA LEU A 110 -4.34 -4.46 7.91
C LEU A 110 -4.65 -4.23 9.41
N TYR A 111 -4.86 -2.98 9.83
CA TYR A 111 -5.23 -2.67 11.22
C TYR A 111 -6.57 -3.29 11.60
N ILE A 112 -7.61 -3.11 10.77
CA ILE A 112 -8.95 -3.68 11.00
C ILE A 112 -8.86 -5.21 11.03
N TYR A 113 -8.11 -5.82 10.12
CA TYR A 113 -7.88 -7.26 10.10
C TYR A 113 -7.23 -7.75 11.40
N THR A 114 -6.23 -7.02 11.89
CA THR A 114 -5.44 -7.41 13.08
C THR A 114 -6.22 -7.21 14.38
N TYR A 115 -7.00 -6.14 14.49
CA TYR A 115 -7.60 -5.71 15.76
C TYR A 115 -9.13 -5.73 15.81
N GLY A 116 -9.81 -5.93 14.67
CA GLY A 116 -11.27 -5.94 14.58
C GLY A 116 -11.95 -4.58 14.81
N GLU A 117 -11.17 -3.49 14.84
CA GLU A 117 -11.65 -2.15 15.12
C GLU A 117 -10.89 -1.10 14.30
N LEU A 118 -11.38 0.14 14.27
CA LEU A 118 -10.69 1.23 13.57
C LEU A 118 -9.52 1.79 14.39
N PRO A 119 -8.48 2.33 13.71
CA PRO A 119 -7.47 3.16 14.35
C PRO A 119 -8.09 4.33 15.13
N LYS A 120 -7.44 4.77 16.21
CA LYS A 120 -7.96 5.84 17.10
C LYS A 120 -8.17 7.19 16.42
N ASN A 121 -7.55 7.44 15.26
CA ASN A 121 -7.73 8.66 14.48
C ASN A 121 -9.03 8.70 13.66
N PHE A 122 -9.94 7.73 13.83
CA PHE A 122 -11.26 7.76 13.23
C PHE A 122 -12.33 8.22 14.22
N ILE A 123 -13.18 9.14 13.80
CA ILE A 123 -14.38 9.55 14.54
C ILE A 123 -15.62 9.37 13.66
N THR A 124 -16.75 9.09 14.30
CA THR A 124 -18.01 8.93 13.59
C THR A 124 -18.51 10.26 13.04
N LYS A 125 -19.36 10.20 12.00
CA LYS A 125 -20.05 11.39 11.46
C LYS A 125 -20.79 12.15 12.56
N LYS A 126 -21.40 11.45 13.51
CA LYS A 126 -22.13 12.02 14.63
C LYS A 126 -21.23 12.78 15.60
N GLU A 127 -20.03 12.26 15.87
CA GLU A 127 -19.04 12.95 16.70
C GLU A 127 -18.50 14.19 16.01
N ALA A 128 -18.17 14.11 14.72
CA ALA A 128 -17.78 15.27 13.93
C ALA A 128 -18.89 16.33 13.88
N GLN A 129 -20.15 15.94 13.70
CA GLN A 129 -21.30 16.86 13.73
C GLN A 129 -21.46 17.57 15.08
N LYS A 130 -21.17 16.91 16.20
CA LYS A 130 -21.17 17.57 17.53
C LYS A 130 -20.10 18.66 17.65
N LEU A 131 -19.03 18.57 16.85
CA LEU A 131 -17.98 19.60 16.75
C LEU A 131 -18.35 20.72 15.75
N GLY A 132 -19.53 20.66 15.12
CA GLY A 132 -20.00 21.65 14.14
C GLY A 132 -19.68 21.30 12.69
N TRP A 133 -19.22 20.08 12.41
CA TRP A 133 -18.95 19.63 11.04
C TRP A 133 -20.23 19.30 10.28
N GLU A 134 -20.48 20.00 9.17
CA GLU A 134 -21.64 19.79 8.29
C GLU A 134 -21.30 19.02 7.01
N GLY A 135 -20.01 18.73 6.78
CA GLY A 135 -19.50 18.08 5.57
C GLY A 135 -18.21 18.73 5.05
N GLY A 136 -17.58 18.10 4.06
CA GLY A 136 -16.33 18.59 3.47
C GLY A 136 -15.10 18.22 4.30
N SER A 137 -14.18 19.17 4.48
CA SER A 137 -12.94 18.99 5.24
C SER A 137 -13.24 18.77 6.72
N LEU A 138 -12.60 17.75 7.33
CA LEU A 138 -12.72 17.49 8.77
C LEU A 138 -11.67 18.25 9.59
N GLU A 139 -10.51 18.54 9.00
CA GLU A 139 -9.35 19.15 9.68
C GLU A 139 -9.67 20.39 10.53
N PRO A 140 -10.55 21.32 10.12
CA PRO A 140 -10.88 22.50 10.94
C PRO A 140 -11.66 22.19 12.22
N TYR A 141 -12.29 21.01 12.30
CA TYR A 141 -13.19 20.62 13.39
C TYR A 141 -12.57 19.54 14.28
N ALA A 142 -11.89 18.58 13.67
CA ALA A 142 -11.16 17.51 14.36
C ALA A 142 -9.79 17.32 13.68
N PRO A 143 -8.78 18.13 14.05
CA PRO A 143 -7.44 18.02 13.49
C PRO A 143 -6.85 16.64 13.71
N GLY A 144 -6.23 16.07 12.68
CA GLY A 144 -5.63 14.75 12.78
C GLY A 144 -6.63 13.57 12.64
N CYS A 145 -7.92 13.83 12.42
CA CYS A 145 -8.94 12.78 12.36
C CYS A 145 -9.47 12.52 10.94
N CYS A 146 -10.02 11.32 10.76
CA CYS A 146 -10.78 10.88 9.58
C CYS A 146 -12.20 10.46 9.98
N ILE A 147 -13.14 10.43 9.03
CA ILE A 147 -14.51 9.95 9.28
C ILE A 147 -14.54 8.42 9.18
N GLY A 148 -15.13 7.74 10.16
CA GLY A 148 -15.37 6.30 10.09
C GLY A 148 -16.10 5.74 11.29
N GLY A 149 -16.50 4.47 11.21
CA GLY A 149 -17.16 3.77 12.32
C GLY A 149 -18.69 3.89 12.30
N THR A 150 -19.26 4.34 11.18
CA THR A 150 -20.73 4.37 10.99
C THR A 150 -21.21 3.14 10.23
N TYR A 151 -22.41 2.66 10.58
CA TYR A 151 -23.08 1.56 9.88
C TYR A 151 -23.19 1.81 8.37
N PHE A 152 -22.82 0.81 7.58
CA PHE A 152 -22.98 0.78 6.12
C PHE A 152 -24.16 -0.12 5.76
N GLY A 153 -25.19 0.45 5.14
CA GLY A 153 -26.46 -0.23 4.95
C GLY A 153 -26.52 -1.29 3.84
N ASN A 154 -25.51 -1.39 2.98
CA ASN A 154 -25.51 -2.33 1.83
C ASN A 154 -26.79 -2.30 0.98
N TYR A 155 -27.44 -1.14 0.81
CA TYR A 155 -28.76 -1.06 0.15
C TYR A 155 -28.78 -1.50 -1.33
N GLU A 156 -27.63 -1.49 -1.98
CA GLU A 156 -27.45 -1.95 -3.37
C GLU A 156 -27.17 -3.47 -3.46
N GLY A 157 -26.94 -4.14 -2.32
CA GLY A 157 -26.70 -5.59 -2.26
C GLY A 157 -25.39 -6.03 -2.93
N LEU A 158 -24.37 -5.15 -2.97
CA LEU A 158 -23.09 -5.43 -3.65
C LEU A 158 -22.13 -6.24 -2.78
N LEU A 159 -22.36 -6.30 -1.47
CA LEU A 159 -21.58 -7.10 -0.51
C LEU A 159 -22.40 -8.32 -0.04
N PRO A 160 -21.77 -9.45 0.29
CA PRO A 160 -22.47 -10.67 0.67
C PRO A 160 -23.22 -10.51 1.99
N GLU A 161 -24.48 -10.92 2.01
CA GLU A 161 -25.34 -10.88 3.19
C GLU A 161 -25.35 -12.23 3.92
N LYS A 162 -25.46 -12.17 5.24
CA LYS A 162 -25.58 -13.33 6.13
C LYS A 162 -26.33 -12.90 7.38
N ASP A 163 -27.07 -13.83 8.00
CA ASP A 163 -27.77 -13.53 9.25
C ASP A 163 -26.79 -13.05 10.33
N GLY A 164 -27.13 -11.94 11.00
CA GLY A 164 -26.27 -11.27 11.97
C GLY A 164 -25.04 -10.55 11.40
N ARG A 165 -24.84 -10.51 10.08
CA ARG A 165 -23.76 -9.74 9.47
C ARG A 165 -24.15 -8.27 9.36
N GLU A 166 -23.28 -7.42 9.89
CA GLU A 166 -23.38 -5.97 9.81
C GLU A 166 -22.09 -5.40 9.20
N TYR A 167 -22.23 -4.33 8.44
CA TYR A 167 -21.10 -3.64 7.83
C TYR A 167 -20.90 -2.25 8.45
N THR A 168 -19.64 -1.86 8.55
CA THR A 168 -19.20 -0.54 9.00
C THR A 168 -18.29 0.08 7.95
N GLU A 169 -18.37 1.39 7.75
CA GLU A 169 -17.53 2.11 6.78
C GLU A 169 -16.55 3.10 7.42
N CYS A 170 -15.44 3.36 6.71
CA CYS A 170 -14.52 4.45 7.01
C CYS A 170 -13.91 5.09 5.76
N ASP A 171 -13.52 6.37 5.89
CA ASP A 171 -12.87 7.16 4.84
C ASP A 171 -11.38 6.83 4.71
N ILE A 172 -10.88 6.79 3.48
CA ILE A 172 -9.47 6.50 3.19
C ILE A 172 -8.80 7.69 2.51
N ASP A 173 -7.54 7.94 2.85
CA ASP A 173 -6.69 9.03 2.34
C ASP A 173 -7.25 10.45 2.57
N THR A 174 -8.02 10.66 3.65
CA THR A 174 -8.73 11.94 3.91
C THR A 174 -8.07 12.88 4.91
N LEU A 175 -7.04 12.43 5.63
CA LEU A 175 -6.33 13.25 6.61
C LEU A 175 -5.77 14.53 5.96
N GLY A 176 -6.09 15.70 6.53
CA GLY A 176 -5.72 17.00 5.99
C GLY A 176 -6.30 17.35 4.61
N LYS A 177 -7.25 16.55 4.07
CA LYS A 177 -7.85 16.83 2.76
C LYS A 177 -9.01 17.81 2.86
N LYS A 178 -9.20 18.60 1.80
CA LYS A 178 -10.31 19.56 1.65
C LYS A 178 -11.69 18.90 1.49
N SER A 179 -11.73 17.60 1.20
CA SER A 179 -12.92 16.80 0.94
C SER A 179 -12.68 15.35 1.36
N ARG A 180 -13.77 14.63 1.66
CA ARG A 180 -13.78 13.20 1.98
C ARG A 180 -13.41 12.28 0.80
N GLY A 181 -13.45 12.80 -0.43
CA GLY A 181 -13.18 12.00 -1.62
C GLY A 181 -14.11 10.78 -1.78
N ALA A 182 -13.70 9.84 -2.63
CA ALA A 182 -14.48 8.66 -3.02
C ALA A 182 -14.08 7.37 -2.31
N LYS A 183 -12.90 7.32 -1.70
CA LYS A 183 -12.27 6.08 -1.23
C LYS A 183 -12.80 5.67 0.15
N ARG A 184 -13.18 4.40 0.30
CA ARG A 184 -13.67 3.86 1.58
C ARG A 184 -13.19 2.44 1.79
N ILE A 185 -13.08 2.06 3.05
CA ILE A 185 -13.14 0.65 3.47
C ILE A 185 -14.54 0.38 4.03
N VAL A 186 -15.08 -0.78 3.72
CA VAL A 186 -16.29 -1.33 4.31
C VAL A 186 -15.93 -2.70 4.90
N PHE A 187 -16.11 -2.87 6.20
CA PHE A 187 -15.74 -4.11 6.90
C PHE A 187 -16.91 -4.67 7.68
N SER A 188 -17.01 -5.99 7.76
CA SER A 188 -18.05 -6.69 8.49
C SER A 188 -17.65 -6.99 9.93
N ASN A 189 -18.64 -7.24 10.78
CA ASN A 189 -18.45 -7.74 12.14
C ASN A 189 -17.91 -9.19 12.20
N ASP A 190 -17.88 -9.91 11.08
CA ASP A 190 -17.39 -11.28 10.97
C ASP A 190 -16.11 -11.43 10.11
N GLY A 191 -15.40 -10.33 9.85
CA GLY A 191 -14.02 -10.35 9.34
C GLY A 191 -13.83 -10.15 7.84
N LEU A 192 -14.88 -9.81 7.09
CA LEU A 192 -14.73 -9.39 5.70
C LEU A 192 -14.30 -7.93 5.64
N ILE A 193 -13.35 -7.61 4.77
CA ILE A 193 -12.87 -6.23 4.56
C ILE A 193 -12.83 -5.96 3.07
N TYR A 194 -13.62 -4.98 2.64
CA TYR A 194 -13.70 -4.54 1.25
C TYR A 194 -13.20 -3.11 1.11
N TYR A 195 -12.66 -2.79 -0.05
CA TYR A 195 -12.32 -1.43 -0.45
C TYR A 195 -13.16 -1.00 -1.65
N THR A 196 -13.58 0.27 -1.64
CA THR A 196 -14.11 0.94 -2.83
C THR A 196 -13.27 2.19 -3.12
N GLY A 197 -12.82 2.30 -4.38
CA GLY A 197 -12.11 3.48 -4.88
C GLY A 197 -13.01 4.48 -5.60
N ASP A 198 -14.27 4.12 -5.83
CA ASP A 198 -15.17 4.77 -6.79
C ASP A 198 -16.51 5.19 -6.19
N HIS A 199 -16.53 5.43 -4.87
CA HIS A 199 -17.69 5.89 -4.11
C HIS A 199 -18.82 4.85 -4.13
N TYR A 200 -18.49 3.63 -3.69
CA TYR A 200 -19.37 2.46 -3.49
C TYR A 200 -19.91 1.80 -4.77
N LYS A 201 -19.38 2.12 -5.95
CA LYS A 201 -19.88 1.49 -7.21
C LYS A 201 -19.31 0.09 -7.41
N THR A 202 -18.06 -0.12 -7.02
CA THR A 202 -17.40 -1.43 -7.04
C THR A 202 -16.63 -1.66 -5.75
N PHE A 203 -16.46 -2.94 -5.42
CA PHE A 203 -15.76 -3.40 -4.22
C PHE A 203 -14.67 -4.42 -4.57
N GLU A 204 -13.52 -4.26 -3.94
CA GLU A 204 -12.37 -5.17 -3.95
C GLU A 204 -12.32 -5.85 -2.57
N LEU A 205 -12.40 -7.18 -2.52
CA LEU A 205 -12.17 -7.92 -1.28
C LEU A 205 -10.68 -7.87 -0.92
N LEU A 206 -10.35 -7.34 0.25
CA LEU A 206 -8.98 -7.24 0.76
C LEU A 206 -8.65 -8.36 1.76
N TYR A 207 -9.58 -8.65 2.67
CA TYR A 207 -9.41 -9.69 3.69
C TYR A 207 -10.72 -10.44 3.96
N GLY A 208 -10.57 -11.71 4.37
CA GLY A 208 -11.66 -12.62 4.68
C GLY A 208 -11.94 -13.61 3.55
N GLU A 209 -12.71 -14.65 3.87
CA GLU A 209 -13.16 -15.64 2.90
C GLU A 209 -14.68 -15.54 2.74
N GLU A 210 -15.14 -15.39 1.50
CA GLU A 210 -16.57 -15.53 1.22
C GLU A 210 -16.95 -17.00 1.37
N SER A 211 -17.59 -17.33 2.49
CA SER A 211 -18.21 -18.64 2.66
C SER A 211 -19.28 -18.82 1.57
N SER A 212 -18.95 -19.61 0.56
CA SER A 212 -19.81 -19.95 -0.60
C SER A 212 -20.99 -20.84 -0.22
#